data_AF-A0A7W3D3T1-F1
#
_entry.id   AF-A0A7W3D3T1-F1
#
_cell.length_a   1.000
_cell.length_b   1.000
_cell.length_c   1.000
_cell.angle_alpha   90.00
_cell.angle_beta   90.00
_cell.angle_gamma   90.00
#
_symmetry.space_group_name_H-M   'P 1'
#
loop_
_entity.id
_entity.type
_entity.pdbx_description
1 polymer ?
#
loop_
_entity_poly.entity_id
_entity_poly.type
_entity_poly.pdbx_seq_one_letter_code
_entity_poly.pdbx_strand_id
1 'polypeptide(L)' 'MAKSQMKLANRAWRTETKALGWHEGHGMNRKQWKTFCRENAAITVESQKYSDCPVFGDQQEASEIVAEELTEWTL' A
#
# COMPACT_ATOMS: atom_id res chain seq x y z
N MET A 1 -11.93 -7.84 16.02
CA MET A 1 -10.73 -8.43 15.37
C MET A 1 -9.95 -7.30 14.73
N ALA A 2 -8.76 -6.97 15.25
CA ALA A 2 -7.85 -6.08 14.55
C ALA A 2 -7.61 -6.66 13.15
N LYS A 3 -7.69 -5.82 12.11
CA LYS A 3 -7.32 -6.27 10.76
C LYS A 3 -5.85 -6.66 10.82
N SER A 4 -5.48 -7.77 10.19
CA SER A 4 -4.06 -8.08 10.03
C SER A 4 -3.38 -6.92 9.30
N GLN A 5 -2.13 -6.62 9.66
CA GLN A 5 -1.31 -5.58 9.03
C GLN A 5 -1.36 -5.67 7.50
N MET A 6 -1.31 -6.90 6.98
CA MET A 6 -1.45 -7.20 5.56
C MET A 6 -2.77 -6.72 4.93
N LYS A 7 -3.91 -6.81 5.64
CA LYS A 7 -5.19 -6.29 5.14
C LYS A 7 -5.21 -4.76 5.11
N LEU A 8 -4.60 -4.12 6.11
CA LEU A 8 -4.49 -2.66 6.19
C LEU A 8 -3.61 -2.12 5.07
N ALA A 9 -2.39 -2.66 4.92
CA ALA A 9 -1.47 -2.32 3.84
C ALA A 9 -2.06 -2.56 2.45
N ASN A 10 -2.66 -3.73 2.20
CA ASN A 10 -3.23 -4.03 0.88
C ASN A 10 -4.34 -3.03 0.50
N ARG A 11 -5.16 -2.64 1.49
CA ARG A 11 -6.23 -1.66 1.26
C ARG A 11 -5.66 -0.26 1.04
N ALA A 12 -4.64 0.14 1.77
CA ALA A 12 -3.94 1.40 1.57
C ALA A 12 -3.34 1.48 0.15
N TRP A 13 -2.52 0.50 -0.25
CA TRP A 13 -1.96 0.39 -1.60
C TRP A 13 -3.03 0.46 -2.69
N ARG A 14 -4.16 -0.23 -2.53
CA ARG A 14 -5.28 -0.16 -3.48
C ARG A 14 -6.01 1.17 -3.49
N THR A 15 -6.02 1.91 -2.38
CA THR A 15 -6.74 3.19 -2.29
C THR A 15 -5.89 4.27 -2.93
N GLU A 16 -4.64 4.41 -2.49
CA GLU A 16 -3.77 5.48 -2.93
C GLU A 16 -3.38 5.34 -4.41
N THR A 17 -2.94 4.15 -4.85
CA THR A 17 -2.59 3.94 -6.27
C THR A 17 -3.81 4.01 -7.20
N LYS A 18 -5.02 3.73 -6.69
CA LYS A 18 -6.25 3.94 -7.46
C LYS A 18 -6.52 5.42 -7.64
N ALA A 19 -6.32 6.24 -6.62
CA ALA A 19 -6.47 7.69 -6.70
C ALA A 19 -5.48 8.30 -7.72
N LEU A 20 -4.30 7.70 -7.88
CA LEU A 20 -3.32 8.03 -8.92
C LEU A 20 -3.65 7.45 -10.32
N GLY A 21 -4.74 6.69 -10.47
CA GLY A 21 -5.15 6.14 -11.77
C GLY A 21 -4.44 4.85 -12.21
N TRP A 22 -3.59 4.23 -11.37
CA TRP A 22 -2.77 3.06 -11.75
C TRP A 22 -3.58 1.78 -12.03
N HIS A 23 -4.86 1.79 -11.67
CA HIS A 23 -5.80 0.70 -11.94
C HIS A 23 -6.31 0.67 -13.39
N GLU A 24 -6.19 1.79 -14.11
CA GLU A 24 -6.72 2.00 -15.47
C GLU A 24 -5.69 2.64 -16.43
N GLY A 25 -4.59 3.17 -15.92
CA GLY A 25 -3.42 3.66 -16.66
C GLY A 25 -2.10 3.07 -16.14
N HIS A 26 -0.97 3.35 -16.81
CA HIS A 26 0.38 2.80 -16.54
C HIS A 26 0.69 1.37 -17.05
N GLY A 27 0.03 0.91 -18.12
CA GLY A 27 0.40 -0.36 -18.77
C GLY A 27 0.11 -1.62 -17.94
N MET A 28 -0.61 -1.48 -16.82
CA MET A 28 -1.09 -2.59 -16.00
C MET A 28 -2.58 -2.81 -16.22
N ASN A 29 -2.98 -4.06 -16.43
CA ASN A 29 -4.39 -4.43 -16.32
C ASN A 29 -4.81 -4.60 -14.85
N ARG A 30 -6.12 -4.64 -14.60
CA ARG A 30 -6.69 -4.76 -13.24
C ARG A 30 -6.13 -5.93 -12.41
N LYS A 31 -5.78 -7.06 -13.05
CA LYS A 31 -5.19 -8.22 -12.35
C LYS A 31 -3.74 -7.92 -11.93
N GLN A 32 -2.96 -7.35 -12.84
CA GLN A 32 -1.58 -6.93 -12.58
C GLN A 32 -1.53 -5.88 -11.47
N TRP A 33 -2.38 -4.85 -11.55
CA TRP A 33 -2.49 -3.82 -10.50
C TRP A 33 -2.80 -4.40 -9.11
N LYS A 34 -3.74 -5.35 -9.03
CA LYS A 34 -4.06 -6.03 -7.76
C LYS A 34 -2.91 -6.88 -7.23
N THR A 35 -2.11 -7.49 -8.10
CA THR A 35 -0.90 -8.24 -7.72
C THR A 35 0.17 -7.28 -7.21
N PHE A 36 0.44 -6.19 -7.94
CA PHE A 36 1.33 -5.12 -7.52
C PHE A 36 0.97 -4.60 -6.12
N CYS A 37 -0.30 -4.30 -5.86
CA CYS A 37 -0.75 -3.85 -4.54
C CYS A 37 -0.53 -4.90 -3.43
N ARG A 38 -0.61 -6.19 -3.76
CA ARG A 38 -0.40 -7.27 -2.78
C ARG A 38 1.07 -7.48 -2.47
N GLU A 39 1.93 -7.37 -3.48
CA GLU A 39 3.38 -7.51 -3.34
C GLU A 39 3.95 -6.35 -2.53
N ASN A 40 3.58 -5.10 -2.86
CA ASN A 40 4.03 -3.94 -2.09
C ASN A 40 3.48 -3.94 -0.67
N ALA A 41 2.23 -4.37 -0.46
CA ALA A 41 1.71 -4.56 0.89
C ALA A 41 2.51 -5.59 1.71
N ALA A 42 3.02 -6.64 1.07
CA ALA A 42 3.89 -7.60 1.75
C ALA A 42 5.24 -6.96 2.13
N ILE A 43 5.82 -6.16 1.22
CA ILE A 43 7.06 -5.42 1.47
C ILE A 43 6.86 -4.45 2.64
N THR A 44 5.83 -3.61 2.62
CA THR A 44 5.56 -2.65 3.70
C THR A 44 5.43 -3.34 5.07
N VAL A 45 4.70 -4.47 5.13
CA VAL A 45 4.55 -5.23 6.37
C VAL A 45 5.83 -5.95 6.80
N GLU A 46 6.67 -6.36 5.85
CA GLU A 46 7.98 -6.93 6.17
C GLU A 46 8.92 -5.86 6.71
N SER A 47 8.90 -4.65 6.13
CA SER A 47 9.69 -3.49 6.58
C SER A 47 9.38 -3.13 8.03
N GLN A 48 8.12 -3.24 8.48
CA GLN A 48 7.71 -3.01 9.88
C GLN A 48 8.40 -3.95 10.88
N LYS A 49 8.98 -5.08 10.45
CA LYS A 49 9.71 -6.02 11.32
C LYS A 49 11.18 -5.64 11.54
N TYR A 50 11.77 -4.89 10.60
CA TYR A 50 13.21 -4.63 10.55
C TYR A 50 13.58 -3.15 10.67
N SER A 51 12.59 -2.26 10.57
CA SER A 51 12.75 -0.82 10.73
C SER A 51 11.94 -0.35 11.94
N ASP A 52 12.26 0.83 12.47
CA ASP A 52 11.42 1.55 13.44
C ASP A 52 10.08 2.04 12.82
N CYS A 53 9.67 1.47 11.69
CA CYS A 53 8.43 1.83 11.00
C CYS A 53 7.24 1.27 11.81
N PRO A 54 6.30 2.13 12.23
CA PRO A 54 5.23 1.73 13.11
C PRO A 54 4.31 0.70 12.46
N VAL A 55 3.89 -0.26 13.29
CA VAL A 55 2.75 -1.15 13.00
C VAL A 55 1.50 -0.28 12.87
N PHE A 56 0.68 -0.52 11.85
CA PHE A 56 -0.54 0.26 11.65
C PHE A 56 -1.51 0.02 12.82
N GLY A 57 -1.89 1.09 13.51
CA GLY A 57 -2.97 1.12 14.48
C GLY A 57 -4.33 1.00 13.80
N ASP A 58 -4.49 1.64 12.63
CA ASP A 58 -5.73 1.59 11.86
C ASP A 58 -5.53 1.72 10.33
N GLN A 59 -6.62 1.98 9.60
CA GLN A 59 -6.58 2.11 8.15
C GLN A 59 -6.08 3.48 7.67
N GLN A 60 -6.28 4.53 8.47
CA GLN A 60 -5.88 5.89 8.14
C GLN A 60 -4.36 5.98 8.17
N GLU A 61 -3.73 5.49 9.24
CA GLU A 61 -2.27 5.44 9.36
C GLU A 61 -1.63 4.63 8.22
N ALA A 62 -2.24 3.50 7.85
CA ALA A 62 -1.75 2.70 6.73
C ALA A 62 -1.82 3.44 5.39
N SER A 63 -2.86 4.25 5.17
CA SER A 63 -3.02 5.07 3.97
C SER A 63 -2.02 6.23 3.94
N GLU A 64 -1.78 6.90 5.07
CA GLU A 64 -0.81 7.99 5.18
C GLU A 64 0.60 7.55 4.83
N ILE A 65 1.06 6.42 5.39
CA ILE A 65 2.39 5.84 5.09
C ILE A 65 2.53 5.50 3.60
N VAL A 66 1.51 4.87 3.00
CA VAL A 66 1.55 4.53 1.57
C VAL A 66 1.50 5.78 0.70
N ALA A 67 0.74 6.81 1.08
CA ALA A 67 0.67 8.07 0.35
C ALA A 67 2.01 8.82 0.39
N GLU A 68 2.69 8.82 1.53
CA GLU A 68 4.05 9.37 1.68
C GLU A 68 5.03 8.64 0.75
N GLU A 69 5.05 7.30 0.78
CA GLU A 69 5.91 6.52 -0.10
C GLU A 69 5.62 6.75 -1.60
N LEU A 70 4.34 6.84 -1.98
CA LEU A 70 3.95 7.12 -3.36
C LEU A 70 4.28 8.54 -3.81
N THR A 71 4.35 9.49 -2.89
CA THR A 71 4.80 10.86 -3.20
C THR A 71 6.24 10.82 -3.71
N GLU A 72 7.13 10.09 -3.03
CA GLU A 72 8.53 9.91 -3.47
C GLU A 72 8.66 9.24 -4.85
N TRP A 73 7.68 8.42 -5.26
CA TRP A 73 7.71 7.70 -6.53
C TRP A 73 7.13 8.52 -7.70
N THR A 74 6.41 9.60 -7.41
CA THR A 74 5.69 10.40 -8.40
C THR A 74 6.23 11.84 -8.54
N LEU A 75 7.29 12.17 -7.78
CA LEU A 75 8.18 13.32 -8.01
C LEU A 75 9.07 13.11 -9.24
#